data_AF-A0A1G2P522-F1
#
_entry.id   AF-A0A1G2P522-F1
#
_cell.length_a   1.000
_cell.length_b   1.000
_cell.length_c   1.000
_cell.angle_alpha   90.00
_cell.angle_beta   90.00
_cell.angle_gamma   90.00
#
_symmetry.space_group_name_H-M   'P 1'
#
loop_
_entity.id
_entity.type
_entity.pdbx_description
1 polymer ?
#
loop_
_entity_poly.entity_id
_entity_poly.type
_entity_poly.pdbx_seq_one_letter_code
_entity_poly.pdbx_strand_id
1 'polypeptide(L)'
;MSILTLFLPLSFVSAGTITSPYKYAWSNNAGYINFENVVVDDGALSGYAWSANYGWIKFNPAQGGVLSDGAGNLSGSAWGEKLGWIDFNNVSINPSTGRFSGTATGTLIGTITFDCPNYCDVRTDWRQATTPAVVSSGGGGGGGGSGGTIIQTPTPIPTLPVEDLAMSAQAKLIDIQKDGVINILDFNSLMVNWGRAENLANVGSTFSVDVLNFNALMVYWGITYQI
;
A
#
# COMPACT_ATOMS: atom_id res chain seq x y z
N MET A 1 42.92 9.93 -0.52
CA MET A 1 41.68 10.64 -0.91
C MET A 1 40.54 9.93 -0.21
N SER A 2 39.99 10.52 0.84
CA SER A 2 38.87 9.93 1.58
C SER A 2 37.59 10.20 0.81
N ILE A 3 36.91 9.15 0.35
CA ILE A 3 35.63 9.24 -0.36
C ILE A 3 34.57 9.58 0.70
N LEU A 4 34.11 10.82 0.71
CA LEU A 4 32.97 11.25 1.52
C LEU A 4 31.71 10.73 0.82
N THR A 5 31.22 9.57 1.26
CA THR A 5 29.93 9.04 0.81
C THR A 5 28.81 9.94 1.33
N LEU A 6 28.24 10.75 0.44
CA LEU A 6 26.99 11.45 0.68
C LEU A 6 25.88 10.40 0.80
N PHE A 7 25.49 10.09 2.04
CA PHE A 7 24.33 9.25 2.33
C PHE A 7 23.08 10.12 2.10
N LEU A 8 22.46 10.03 0.92
CA LEU A 8 21.07 10.48 0.77
C LEU A 8 20.20 9.50 1.58
N PRO A 9 19.45 9.95 2.62
CA PRO A 9 18.47 9.07 3.21
C PRO A 9 17.39 8.82 2.15
N LEU A 10 17.35 7.61 1.61
CA LEU A 10 16.14 7.10 0.97
C LEU A 10 15.11 6.95 2.10
N SER A 11 14.22 7.93 2.24
CA SER A 11 12.98 7.72 2.98
C SER A 11 12.14 6.76 2.14
N PHE A 12 12.15 5.49 2.50
CA PHE A 12 11.22 4.52 1.92
C PHE A 12 9.83 4.84 2.49
N VAL A 13 8.92 5.29 1.63
CA VAL A 13 7.49 5.32 1.96
C VAL A 13 7.05 3.86 1.98
N SER A 14 6.86 3.31 3.17
CA SER A 14 6.35 1.94 3.33
C SER A 14 4.84 2.02 3.47
N ALA A 15 4.14 1.85 2.36
CA ALA A 15 2.68 1.68 2.37
C ALA A 15 2.31 0.46 3.23
N GLY A 16 1.36 0.61 4.14
CA GLY A 16 0.76 -0.48 4.88
C GLY A 16 -0.60 -0.88 4.33
N THR A 17 -0.97 -2.12 4.56
CA THR A 17 -2.26 -2.72 4.22
C THR A 17 -3.06 -3.02 5.49
N ILE A 18 -4.38 -3.18 5.34
CA ILE A 18 -5.23 -3.64 6.46
C ILE A 18 -5.01 -5.13 6.70
N THR A 19 -4.74 -5.48 7.95
CA THR A 19 -4.39 -6.83 8.39
C THR A 19 -5.63 -7.64 8.77
N SER A 20 -5.78 -8.82 8.15
CA SER A 20 -6.81 -9.80 8.55
C SER A 20 -6.49 -10.43 9.91
N PRO A 21 -7.49 -10.71 10.78
CA PRO A 21 -8.94 -10.56 10.58
C PRO A 21 -9.50 -9.17 10.95
N TYR A 22 -8.65 -8.23 11.36
CA TYR A 22 -9.04 -6.92 11.90
C TYR A 22 -9.27 -5.90 10.77
N LYS A 23 -10.38 -6.06 10.06
CA LYS A 23 -10.71 -5.26 8.86
C LYS A 23 -12.09 -4.62 8.91
N TYR A 24 -12.82 -4.74 10.00
CA TYR A 24 -14.19 -4.25 10.09
C TYR A 24 -14.30 -3.09 11.08
N ALA A 25 -14.90 -1.99 10.65
CA ALA A 25 -15.42 -0.96 11.54
C ALA A 25 -16.95 -1.03 11.57
N TRP A 26 -17.57 -0.46 12.61
CA TRP A 26 -19.03 -0.46 12.75
C TRP A 26 -19.59 0.95 12.56
N SER A 27 -20.56 1.10 11.66
CA SER A 27 -21.39 2.29 11.55
C SER A 27 -22.78 2.06 12.13
N ASN A 28 -23.29 3.03 12.89
CA ASN A 28 -24.65 2.97 13.43
C ASN A 28 -25.76 3.07 12.36
N ASN A 29 -25.45 3.60 11.16
CA ASN A 29 -26.42 3.69 10.06
C ASN A 29 -26.10 2.75 8.88
N ALA A 30 -24.84 2.34 8.70
CA ALA A 30 -24.41 1.51 7.56
C ALA A 30 -24.04 0.07 7.92
N GLY A 31 -23.96 -0.25 9.21
CA GLY A 31 -23.52 -1.56 9.70
C GLY A 31 -22.01 -1.75 9.57
N TYR A 32 -21.58 -3.00 9.36
CA TYR A 32 -20.16 -3.29 9.16
C TYR A 32 -19.63 -2.72 7.84
N ILE A 33 -18.45 -2.11 7.94
CA ILE A 33 -17.71 -1.57 6.81
C ILE A 33 -16.37 -2.32 6.75
N ASN A 34 -16.08 -2.94 5.61
CA ASN A 34 -14.83 -3.67 5.35
C ASN A 34 -13.76 -2.71 4.82
N PHE A 35 -12.65 -2.57 5.53
CA PHE A 35 -11.50 -1.72 5.19
C PHE A 35 -10.37 -2.47 4.47
N GLU A 36 -10.51 -3.76 4.17
CA GLU A 36 -9.46 -4.63 3.60
C GLU A 36 -8.68 -4.05 2.43
N ASN A 37 -9.32 -3.26 1.56
CA ASN A 37 -8.68 -2.66 0.39
C ASN A 37 -8.29 -1.18 0.60
N VAL A 38 -8.16 -0.75 1.86
CA VAL A 38 -7.60 0.54 2.22
C VAL A 38 -6.09 0.39 2.42
N VAL A 39 -5.34 1.32 1.84
CA VAL A 39 -3.88 1.40 1.97
C VAL A 39 -3.54 2.61 2.83
N VAL A 40 -2.59 2.45 3.74
CA VAL A 40 -2.15 3.48 4.69
C VAL A 40 -0.72 3.88 4.35
N ASP A 41 -0.53 5.10 3.87
CA ASP A 41 0.77 5.72 3.66
C ASP A 41 1.05 6.77 4.75
N ASP A 42 2.31 7.22 4.83
CA ASP A 42 2.71 8.26 5.78
C ASP A 42 1.95 9.58 5.58
N GLY A 43 1.56 9.90 4.34
CA GLY A 43 0.88 11.16 4.01
C GLY A 43 -0.62 11.06 3.76
N ALA A 44 -1.14 9.87 3.43
CA ALA A 44 -2.54 9.70 3.04
C ALA A 44 -3.00 8.25 3.13
N LEU A 45 -4.32 8.07 3.16
CA LEU A 45 -4.95 6.79 2.92
C LEU A 45 -5.50 6.74 1.49
N SER A 46 -5.43 5.57 0.87
CA SER A 46 -5.93 5.34 -0.48
C SER A 46 -6.73 4.03 -0.57
N GLY A 47 -7.27 3.73 -1.75
CA GLY A 47 -8.13 2.57 -1.96
C GLY A 47 -9.58 2.77 -1.54
N TYR A 48 -10.24 1.66 -1.20
CA TYR A 48 -11.69 1.62 -0.97
C TYR A 48 -12.08 0.75 0.22
N ALA A 49 -13.03 1.24 1.03
CA ALA A 49 -13.77 0.41 1.96
C ALA A 49 -15.13 0.02 1.36
N TRP A 50 -15.70 -1.10 1.82
CA TRP A 50 -16.97 -1.65 1.33
C TRP A 50 -18.02 -1.72 2.43
N SER A 51 -19.19 -1.13 2.18
CA SER A 51 -20.41 -1.42 2.93
C SER A 51 -21.32 -2.31 2.08
N ALA A 52 -21.76 -3.44 2.63
CA ALA A 52 -22.69 -4.33 1.94
C ALA A 52 -24.02 -3.64 1.57
N ASN A 53 -24.44 -2.65 2.37
CA ASN A 53 -25.72 -1.97 2.22
C ASN A 53 -25.62 -0.72 1.34
N TYR A 54 -24.46 -0.05 1.33
CA TYR A 54 -24.31 1.29 0.76
C TYR A 54 -23.20 1.42 -0.30
N GLY A 55 -22.43 0.36 -0.52
CA GLY A 55 -21.42 0.30 -1.58
C GLY A 55 -20.04 0.81 -1.15
N TRP A 56 -19.28 1.29 -2.13
CA TRP A 56 -17.88 1.70 -1.97
C TRP A 56 -17.73 3.06 -1.28
N ILE A 57 -16.69 3.17 -0.46
CA ILE A 57 -16.20 4.40 0.16
C ILE A 57 -14.76 4.60 -0.32
N LYS A 58 -14.51 5.69 -1.05
CA LYS A 58 -13.22 6.03 -1.64
C LYS A 58 -12.41 6.92 -0.69
N PHE A 59 -11.17 6.54 -0.39
CA PHE A 59 -10.29 7.27 0.53
C PHE A 59 -9.48 8.39 -0.13
N ASN A 60 -9.34 8.37 -1.46
CA ASN A 60 -8.70 9.44 -2.24
C ASN A 60 -9.59 9.91 -3.42
N PRO A 61 -10.73 10.59 -3.14
CA PRO A 61 -11.57 11.22 -4.17
C PRO A 61 -10.95 12.53 -4.70
N ALA A 62 -11.32 12.97 -5.90
CA ALA A 62 -10.70 14.12 -6.57
C ALA A 62 -10.82 15.48 -5.83
N GLN A 63 -11.79 15.62 -4.92
CA GLN A 63 -12.06 16.86 -4.17
C GLN A 63 -12.02 16.61 -2.64
N GLY A 64 -11.29 15.59 -2.21
CA GLY A 64 -11.15 15.25 -0.81
C GLY A 64 -9.97 14.32 -0.61
N GLY A 65 -10.04 13.47 0.41
CA GLY A 65 -8.95 12.59 0.78
C GLY A 65 -8.87 12.43 2.27
N VAL A 66 -8.57 11.22 2.72
CA VAL A 66 -8.15 10.99 4.10
C VAL A 66 -6.63 11.11 4.14
N LEU A 67 -6.14 12.07 4.92
CA LEU A 67 -4.73 12.39 5.04
C LEU A 67 -4.18 11.82 6.35
N SER A 68 -2.89 11.49 6.35
CA SER A 68 -2.12 11.07 7.53
C SER A 68 -0.99 12.09 7.76
N ASP A 69 -0.70 12.40 9.02
CA ASP A 69 0.40 13.30 9.38
C ASP A 69 1.75 12.58 9.59
N GLY A 70 1.81 11.27 9.28
CA GLY A 70 2.97 10.39 9.51
C GLY A 70 3.18 10.01 10.98
N ALA A 71 2.40 10.57 11.91
CA ALA A 71 2.36 10.19 13.32
C ALA A 71 1.10 9.38 13.69
N GLY A 72 0.28 9.05 12.68
CA GLY A 72 -0.92 8.25 12.82
C GLY A 72 -2.17 9.07 13.10
N ASN A 73 -2.14 10.40 13.09
CA ASN A 73 -3.36 11.20 13.17
C ASN A 73 -3.96 11.37 11.79
N LEU A 74 -5.26 11.09 11.65
CA LEU A 74 -5.96 11.21 10.38
C LEU A 74 -6.72 12.53 10.28
N SER A 75 -6.87 13.02 9.06
CA SER A 75 -7.67 14.22 8.76
C SER A 75 -8.34 14.11 7.40
N GLY A 76 -9.21 15.07 7.09
CA GLY A 76 -9.89 15.13 5.80
C GLY A 76 -11.11 14.22 5.72
N SER A 77 -11.49 13.81 4.51
CA SER A 77 -12.73 13.09 4.29
C SER A 77 -12.69 12.09 3.13
N ALA A 78 -13.31 10.93 3.36
CA ALA A 78 -13.62 9.95 2.33
C ALA A 78 -14.99 10.23 1.68
N TRP A 79 -15.23 9.64 0.52
CA TRP A 79 -16.49 9.80 -0.22
C TRP A 79 -17.14 8.45 -0.52
N GLY A 80 -18.42 8.28 -0.18
CA GLY A 80 -19.24 7.18 -0.67
C GLY A 80 -20.40 7.69 -1.52
N GLU A 81 -20.66 7.11 -2.69
CA GLU A 81 -21.68 7.59 -3.62
C GLU A 81 -23.09 7.67 -3.00
N LYS A 82 -23.41 6.76 -2.08
CA LYS A 82 -24.68 6.73 -1.34
C LYS A 82 -24.58 7.23 0.11
N LEU A 83 -23.37 7.60 0.55
CA LEU A 83 -23.06 7.91 1.95
C LEU A 83 -22.58 9.36 2.13
N GLY A 84 -22.25 10.04 1.03
CA GLY A 84 -21.73 11.39 1.04
C GLY A 84 -20.30 11.47 1.60
N TRP A 85 -19.96 12.65 2.10
CA TRP A 85 -18.70 12.92 2.76
C TRP A 85 -18.66 12.32 4.16
N ILE A 86 -17.52 11.72 4.49
CA ILE A 86 -17.25 11.06 5.77
C ILE A 86 -15.96 11.64 6.32
N ASP A 87 -16.06 12.37 7.42
CA ASP A 87 -14.97 13.06 8.12
C ASP A 87 -14.15 12.09 8.98
N PHE A 88 -12.82 12.12 8.83
CA PHE A 88 -11.86 11.27 9.55
C PHE A 88 -10.99 12.04 10.56
N ASN A 89 -11.28 13.30 10.85
CA ASN A 89 -10.46 14.15 11.73
C ASN A 89 -10.36 13.65 13.18
N ASN A 90 -11.28 12.78 13.61
CA ASN A 90 -11.28 12.17 14.95
C ASN A 90 -10.86 10.70 14.92
N VAL A 91 -10.13 10.27 13.89
CA VAL A 91 -9.58 8.91 13.76
C VAL A 91 -8.06 8.96 13.89
N SER A 92 -7.48 7.99 14.59
CA SER A 92 -6.03 7.82 14.67
C SER A 92 -5.62 6.35 14.57
N ILE A 93 -4.41 6.13 14.07
CA ILE A 93 -3.76 4.83 13.94
C ILE A 93 -2.62 4.80 14.96
N ASN A 94 -2.67 3.86 15.91
CA ASN A 94 -1.61 3.70 16.88
C ASN A 94 -0.31 3.26 16.17
N PRO A 95 0.78 4.05 16.16
CA PRO A 95 1.96 3.77 15.33
C PRO A 95 2.71 2.49 15.69
N SER A 96 2.55 2.00 16.93
CA SER A 96 3.23 0.78 17.39
C SER A 96 2.45 -0.48 17.06
N THR A 97 1.12 -0.41 17.07
CA THR A 97 0.23 -1.57 16.92
C THR A 97 -0.52 -1.60 15.58
N GLY A 98 -0.55 -0.47 14.87
CA GLY A 98 -1.34 -0.26 13.65
C GLY A 98 -2.85 -0.21 13.88
N ARG A 99 -3.30 -0.16 15.14
CA ARG A 99 -4.73 -0.21 15.48
C ARG A 99 -5.40 1.15 15.29
N PHE A 100 -6.47 1.17 14.52
CA PHE A 100 -7.33 2.34 14.35
C PHE A 100 -8.15 2.58 15.61
N SER A 101 -8.40 3.83 15.93
CA SER A 101 -9.17 4.27 17.09
C SER A 101 -9.89 5.58 16.81
N GLY A 102 -10.88 5.91 17.64
CA GLY A 102 -11.74 7.09 17.49
C GLY A 102 -12.94 6.85 16.58
N THR A 103 -13.44 7.93 15.98
CA THR A 103 -14.67 7.91 15.19
C THR A 103 -14.59 8.74 13.91
N ALA A 104 -15.14 8.22 12.83
CA ALA A 104 -15.40 8.98 11.61
C ALA A 104 -16.89 9.29 11.52
N THR A 105 -17.26 10.46 10.98
CA THR A 105 -18.66 10.90 10.99
C THR A 105 -19.12 11.45 9.65
N GLY A 106 -20.37 11.23 9.29
CA GLY A 106 -20.98 11.80 8.09
C GLY A 106 -22.49 11.87 8.22
N THR A 107 -23.12 12.77 7.48
CA THR A 107 -24.56 13.04 7.61
C THR A 107 -25.42 11.80 7.30
N LEU A 108 -25.04 11.01 6.29
CA LEU A 108 -25.80 9.82 5.88
C LEU A 108 -25.30 8.54 6.56
N ILE A 109 -23.98 8.40 6.71
CA ILE A 109 -23.37 7.22 7.33
C ILE A 109 -23.45 7.21 8.86
N GLY A 110 -23.81 8.32 9.49
CA GLY A 110 -23.77 8.46 10.95
C GLY A 110 -22.32 8.45 11.47
N THR A 111 -22.10 7.67 12.52
CA THR A 111 -20.79 7.50 13.18
C THR A 111 -20.24 6.11 12.88
N ILE A 112 -19.04 6.08 12.32
CA ILE A 112 -18.20 4.88 12.23
C ILE A 112 -17.30 4.83 13.47
N THR A 113 -17.29 3.70 14.16
CA THR A 113 -16.45 3.45 15.34
C THR A 113 -15.41 2.38 15.03
N PHE A 114 -14.16 2.66 15.44
CA PHE A 114 -13.02 1.76 15.30
C PHE A 114 -12.63 1.07 16.62
N ASP A 115 -13.15 1.57 17.75
CA ASP A 115 -12.93 1.03 19.09
C ASP A 115 -14.24 0.52 19.72
N CYS A 116 -14.70 -0.68 19.36
CA CYS A 116 -15.75 -1.32 20.14
C CYS A 116 -15.29 -2.65 20.76
N PRO A 117 -15.91 -3.08 21.88
CA PRO A 117 -15.42 -4.21 22.66
C PRO A 117 -15.32 -5.53 21.89
N ASN A 118 -16.12 -5.74 20.85
CA ASN A 118 -16.05 -6.92 19.99
C ASN A 118 -16.44 -6.60 18.54
N TYR A 119 -15.67 -7.15 17.58
CA TYR A 119 -15.94 -7.23 16.13
C TYR A 119 -15.86 -5.94 15.29
N CYS A 120 -15.62 -4.77 15.89
CA CYS A 120 -15.18 -3.60 15.14
C CYS A 120 -13.76 -3.19 15.57
N ASP A 121 -12.79 -3.69 14.82
CA ASP A 121 -11.36 -3.46 14.99
C ASP A 121 -10.75 -3.43 13.59
N VAL A 122 -10.04 -2.34 13.27
CA VAL A 122 -9.30 -2.20 12.02
C VAL A 122 -7.83 -2.04 12.40
N ARG A 123 -6.96 -2.86 11.82
CA ARG A 123 -5.52 -2.78 12.04
C ARG A 123 -4.75 -2.79 10.74
N THR A 124 -3.68 -2.03 10.68
CA THR A 124 -2.73 -2.02 9.57
C THR A 124 -1.35 -2.54 9.99
N ASP A 125 -0.56 -3.01 9.05
CA ASP A 125 0.87 -3.25 9.23
C ASP A 125 1.72 -1.97 9.06
N TRP A 126 1.12 -0.83 8.66
CA TRP A 126 1.80 0.47 8.64
C TRP A 126 2.37 0.79 10.03
N ARG A 127 3.62 1.25 10.05
CA ARG A 127 4.32 1.73 11.23
C ARG A 127 4.99 3.04 10.87
N GLN A 128 4.99 3.97 11.82
CA GLN A 128 5.66 5.25 11.63
C GLN A 128 7.13 5.01 11.25
N ALA A 129 7.55 5.62 10.13
CA ALA A 129 8.94 5.61 9.72
C ALA A 129 9.79 6.25 10.82
N THR A 130 10.62 5.43 11.49
CA THR A 130 11.63 5.98 12.40
C THR A 130 12.75 6.52 11.53
N THR A 131 12.82 7.84 11.39
CA THR A 131 14.07 8.45 10.93
C THR A 131 15.17 8.01 11.89
N PRO A 132 16.27 7.38 11.43
CA PRO A 132 17.40 7.10 12.30
C PRO A 132 17.83 8.42 12.94
N ALA A 133 17.84 8.49 14.27
CA ALA A 133 18.32 9.66 14.97
C ALA A 133 19.78 9.90 14.58
N VAL A 134 20.03 10.93 13.76
CA VAL A 134 21.39 11.42 13.54
C VAL A 134 21.82 12.01 14.87
N VAL A 135 22.67 11.27 15.60
CA VAL A 135 23.35 11.77 16.78
C VAL A 135 24.28 12.88 16.30
N SER A 136 23.81 14.13 16.37
CA SER A 136 24.62 15.31 16.12
C SER A 136 25.51 15.57 17.34
N SER A 137 26.80 15.25 17.24
CA SER A 137 27.82 15.86 18.10
C SER A 137 28.99 16.38 17.27
N GLY A 138 28.88 17.65 16.88
CA GLY A 138 29.90 18.69 16.90
C GLY A 138 31.26 18.45 16.25
N GLY A 139 31.59 19.27 15.25
CA GLY A 139 32.98 19.53 14.84
C GLY A 139 33.07 20.43 13.61
N GLY A 140 33.42 21.71 13.81
CA GLY A 140 33.51 22.72 12.76
C GLY A 140 34.80 22.72 11.94
N GLY A 141 34.86 23.60 10.94
CA GLY A 141 36.07 23.92 10.17
C GLY A 141 35.75 24.33 8.73
N GLY A 142 36.10 25.55 8.34
CA GLY A 142 35.74 26.20 7.07
C GLY A 142 36.74 26.04 5.92
N GLY A 143 36.57 26.88 4.89
CA GLY A 143 37.60 27.20 3.89
C GLY A 143 37.11 27.09 2.45
N GLY A 144 37.17 28.20 1.70
CA GLY A 144 36.63 28.33 0.34
C GLY A 144 37.48 27.71 -0.79
N GLY A 145 37.00 27.84 -2.02
CA GLY A 145 37.76 27.49 -3.22
C GLY A 145 36.89 27.30 -4.47
N SER A 146 36.84 28.33 -5.30
CA SER A 146 36.25 28.38 -6.65
C SER A 146 37.05 27.55 -7.67
N GLY A 147 36.36 26.88 -8.61
CA GLY A 147 36.98 26.30 -9.80
C GLY A 147 35.93 25.78 -10.79
N GLY A 148 35.82 26.41 -11.96
CA GLY A 148 34.76 26.17 -12.94
C GLY A 148 35.10 25.12 -14.02
N THR A 149 34.00 24.70 -14.67
CA THR A 149 33.86 24.23 -16.06
C THR A 149 34.33 22.80 -16.37
N ILE A 150 33.40 21.88 -16.67
CA ILE A 150 33.14 21.38 -18.04
C ILE A 150 31.68 20.89 -18.12
N ILE A 151 30.84 21.52 -18.97
CA ILE A 151 29.50 21.02 -19.31
C ILE A 151 29.69 19.89 -20.31
N GLN A 152 29.43 18.65 -19.89
CA GLN A 152 29.16 17.55 -20.81
C GLN A 152 27.64 17.36 -20.81
N THR A 153 27.00 17.67 -21.94
CA THR A 153 25.61 17.29 -22.19
C THR A 153 25.53 15.77 -22.29
N PRO A 154 24.84 15.05 -21.39
CA PRO A 154 24.58 13.64 -21.61
C PRO A 154 23.56 13.50 -22.73
N THR A 155 23.93 12.76 -23.77
CA THR A 155 22.99 12.14 -24.71
C THR A 155 21.94 11.35 -23.93
N PRO A 156 20.64 11.44 -24.27
CA PRO A 156 19.60 10.71 -23.54
C PRO A 156 19.79 9.21 -23.75
N ILE A 157 20.06 8.50 -22.66
CA ILE A 157 19.94 7.05 -22.57
C ILE A 157 18.43 6.75 -22.47
N PRO A 158 17.85 5.87 -23.30
CA PRO A 158 16.49 5.42 -23.09
C PRO A 158 16.43 4.62 -21.78
N THR A 159 15.94 5.26 -20.72
CA THR A 159 15.66 4.62 -19.44
C THR A 159 14.35 3.83 -19.56
N LEU A 160 14.45 2.53 -19.81
CA LEU A 160 13.41 1.62 -19.33
C LEU A 160 13.54 1.55 -17.81
N PRO A 161 12.47 1.78 -17.05
CA PRO A 161 12.53 1.85 -15.60
C PRO A 161 12.92 0.48 -15.04
N VAL A 162 13.92 0.45 -14.15
CA VAL A 162 14.46 -0.78 -13.53
C VAL A 162 13.38 -1.55 -12.75
N GLU A 163 12.31 -0.89 -12.33
CA GLU A 163 11.12 -1.50 -11.74
C GLU A 163 10.37 -2.43 -12.71
N ASP A 164 10.35 -2.09 -14.01
CA ASP A 164 9.69 -2.90 -15.05
C ASP A 164 10.44 -4.22 -15.31
N LEU A 165 11.78 -4.20 -15.25
CA LEU A 165 12.61 -5.42 -15.38
C LEU A 165 12.47 -6.36 -14.18
N ALA A 166 12.43 -5.82 -12.96
CA ALA A 166 12.19 -6.63 -11.76
C ALA A 166 10.76 -7.18 -11.76
N MET A 167 9.76 -6.36 -12.07
CA MET A 167 8.37 -6.81 -12.12
C MET A 167 8.15 -7.84 -13.26
N SER A 168 8.86 -7.70 -14.38
CA SER A 168 8.92 -8.67 -15.49
C SER A 168 9.56 -10.00 -15.11
N ALA A 169 10.66 -10.00 -14.36
CA ALA A 169 11.33 -11.23 -13.92
C ALA A 169 10.44 -12.05 -12.96
N GLN A 170 9.71 -11.38 -12.07
CA GLN A 170 8.75 -12.01 -11.17
C GLN A 170 7.48 -12.46 -11.92
N ALA A 171 6.96 -11.65 -12.85
CA ALA A 171 5.83 -12.03 -13.70
C ALA A 171 6.13 -13.31 -14.50
N LYS A 172 7.37 -13.48 -14.98
CA LYS A 172 7.80 -14.71 -15.69
C LYS A 172 7.72 -15.98 -14.85
N LEU A 173 7.79 -15.88 -13.53
CA LEU A 173 7.60 -17.02 -12.62
C LEU A 173 6.13 -17.34 -12.38
N ILE A 174 5.25 -16.34 -12.51
CA ILE A 174 3.80 -16.41 -12.28
C ILE A 174 3.02 -16.79 -13.53
N ASP A 175 3.51 -16.44 -14.71
CA ASP A 175 2.93 -16.83 -15.98
C ASP A 175 2.98 -18.35 -16.12
N ILE A 176 1.83 -19.00 -16.04
CA ILE A 176 1.75 -20.47 -16.07
C ILE A 176 1.81 -20.95 -17.51
N GLN A 177 1.23 -20.18 -18.44
CA GLN A 177 1.19 -20.53 -19.84
C GLN A 177 2.45 -20.13 -20.62
N LYS A 178 3.30 -19.30 -20.02
CA LYS A 178 4.55 -18.77 -20.61
C LYS A 178 4.29 -18.04 -21.93
N ASP A 179 3.16 -17.33 -22.01
CA ASP A 179 2.75 -16.55 -23.19
C ASP A 179 3.16 -15.08 -23.11
N GLY A 180 3.84 -14.69 -22.02
CA GLY A 180 4.32 -13.33 -21.79
C GLY A 180 3.24 -12.40 -21.25
N VAL A 181 2.05 -12.90 -20.90
CA VAL A 181 0.92 -12.06 -20.45
C VAL A 181 0.17 -12.72 -19.31
N ILE A 182 0.16 -12.11 -18.13
CA ILE A 182 -0.63 -12.62 -17.00
C ILE A 182 -2.11 -12.30 -17.18
N ASN A 183 -2.93 -13.30 -17.46
CA ASN A 183 -4.33 -13.08 -17.77
C ASN A 183 -5.28 -14.21 -17.31
N ILE A 184 -6.52 -14.17 -17.81
CA ILE A 184 -7.59 -15.11 -17.45
C ILE A 184 -7.24 -16.57 -17.74
N LEU A 185 -6.36 -16.82 -18.69
CA LEU A 185 -5.96 -18.15 -19.05
C LEU A 185 -4.97 -18.75 -18.02
N ASP A 186 -4.12 -17.93 -17.39
CA ASP A 186 -3.32 -18.34 -16.22
C ASP A 186 -4.22 -18.61 -15.01
N PHE A 187 -5.23 -17.76 -14.81
CA PHE A 187 -6.23 -17.97 -13.74
C PHE A 187 -7.00 -19.27 -13.94
N ASN A 188 -7.46 -19.54 -15.17
CA ASN A 188 -8.12 -20.80 -15.51
C ASN A 188 -7.20 -22.01 -15.26
N SER A 189 -5.89 -21.87 -15.51
CA SER A 189 -4.91 -22.91 -15.25
C SER A 189 -4.77 -23.22 -13.76
N LEU A 190 -4.86 -22.20 -12.88
CA LEU A 190 -4.94 -22.43 -11.44
C LEU A 190 -6.27 -23.08 -11.02
N MET A 191 -7.39 -22.67 -11.63
CA MET A 191 -8.72 -23.23 -11.30
C MET A 191 -8.81 -24.72 -11.65
N VAL A 192 -8.31 -25.11 -12.83
CA VAL A 192 -8.31 -26.51 -13.29
C VAL A 192 -7.47 -27.41 -12.38
N ASN A 193 -6.42 -26.85 -11.77
CA ASN A 193 -5.48 -27.58 -10.94
C ASN A 193 -5.68 -27.35 -9.44
N TRP A 194 -6.80 -26.77 -9.02
CA TRP A 194 -7.09 -26.46 -7.62
C TRP A 194 -6.89 -27.66 -6.68
N GLY A 195 -6.10 -27.47 -5.62
CA GLY A 195 -5.81 -28.49 -4.61
C GLY A 195 -4.90 -29.63 -5.09
N ARG A 196 -4.43 -29.61 -6.34
CA ARG A 196 -3.47 -30.60 -6.84
C ARG A 196 -2.06 -30.25 -6.41
N ALA A 197 -1.28 -31.28 -6.13
CA ALA A 197 0.11 -31.11 -5.75
C ALA A 197 1.01 -30.86 -6.97
N GLU A 198 0.92 -29.66 -7.54
CA GLU A 198 1.65 -29.30 -8.76
C GLU A 198 2.56 -28.08 -8.54
N ASN A 199 3.76 -28.14 -9.13
CA ASN A 199 4.77 -27.10 -9.04
C ASN A 199 4.59 -26.09 -10.19
N LEU A 200 3.40 -25.49 -10.28
CA LEU A 200 2.99 -24.67 -11.44
C LEU A 200 3.46 -23.21 -11.35
N ALA A 201 3.74 -22.72 -10.13
CA ALA A 201 4.35 -21.41 -9.89
C ALA A 201 5.12 -21.46 -8.57
N ASN A 202 6.42 -21.20 -8.59
CA ASN A 202 7.32 -21.28 -7.43
C ASN A 202 7.13 -20.08 -6.46
N VAL A 203 5.90 -19.61 -6.26
CA VAL A 203 5.58 -18.39 -5.50
C VAL A 203 4.75 -18.68 -4.24
N GLY A 204 4.13 -19.85 -4.15
CA GLY A 204 3.62 -20.39 -2.90
C GLY A 204 4.59 -21.45 -2.41
N SER A 205 5.13 -21.33 -1.20
CA SER A 205 6.00 -22.33 -0.55
C SER A 205 5.27 -23.64 -0.19
N THR A 206 4.17 -23.95 -0.88
CA THR A 206 3.27 -25.07 -0.62
C THR A 206 3.29 -26.01 -1.83
N PHE A 207 3.22 -27.32 -1.57
CA PHE A 207 3.26 -28.33 -2.62
C PHE A 207 1.94 -28.43 -3.40
N SER A 208 0.96 -27.54 -3.20
CA SER A 208 -0.39 -27.62 -3.77
C SER A 208 -0.89 -26.27 -4.28
N VAL A 209 -1.71 -26.28 -5.34
CA VAL A 209 -2.41 -25.07 -5.80
C VAL A 209 -3.47 -24.66 -4.79
N ASP A 210 -3.29 -23.48 -4.22
CA ASP A 210 -4.18 -22.91 -3.21
C ASP A 210 -4.43 -21.41 -3.47
N VAL A 211 -5.13 -20.77 -2.52
CA VAL A 211 -5.50 -19.35 -2.62
C VAL A 211 -4.28 -18.42 -2.73
N LEU A 212 -3.11 -18.83 -2.24
CA LEU A 212 -1.89 -18.02 -2.33
C LEU A 212 -1.36 -17.98 -3.77
N ASN A 213 -1.53 -19.05 -4.56
CA ASN A 213 -1.20 -19.03 -5.99
C ASN A 213 -2.11 -18.06 -6.75
N PHE A 214 -3.40 -18.01 -6.41
CA PHE A 214 -4.34 -17.04 -6.99
C PHE A 214 -3.97 -15.62 -6.61
N ASN A 215 -3.69 -15.37 -5.32
CA ASN A 215 -3.28 -14.04 -4.87
C ASN A 215 -2.02 -13.57 -5.58
N ALA A 216 -1.02 -14.45 -5.74
CA ALA A 216 0.18 -14.15 -6.49
C ALA A 216 -0.13 -13.81 -7.96
N LEU A 217 -0.98 -14.60 -8.62
CA LEU A 217 -1.42 -14.30 -9.98
C LEU A 217 -2.13 -12.95 -10.10
N MET A 218 -2.96 -12.60 -9.12
CA MET A 218 -3.68 -11.32 -9.11
C MET A 218 -2.76 -10.11 -8.89
N VAL A 219 -1.68 -10.26 -8.13
CA VAL A 219 -0.67 -9.20 -7.94
C VAL A 219 -0.01 -8.81 -9.26
N TYR A 220 0.17 -9.77 -10.17
CA TYR A 220 0.81 -9.54 -11.46
C TYR A 220 -0.20 -9.45 -12.62
N TRP A 221 -1.50 -9.32 -12.33
CA TRP A 221 -2.55 -9.36 -13.34
C TRP A 221 -2.37 -8.27 -14.41
N GLY A 222 -2.47 -8.67 -15.67
CA GLY A 222 -2.38 -7.77 -16.82
C GLY A 222 -0.97 -7.32 -17.17
N ILE A 223 0.06 -7.82 -16.47
CA ILE A 223 1.45 -7.55 -16.83
C ILE A 223 1.79 -8.30 -18.11
N THR A 224 2.40 -7.57 -19.04
CA THR A 224 2.96 -8.09 -20.28
C THR A 224 4.48 -7.98 -20.23
N TYR A 225 5.21 -9.02 -20.62
CA TYR A 225 6.66 -9.00 -20.65
C TYR A 225 7.21 -9.77 -21.87
N GLN A 226 8.49 -9.54 -22.19
CA GLN A 226 9.16 -10.26 -23.29
C GLN A 226 9.48 -11.70 -22.86
N ILE A 227 9.05 -12.67 -23.68
CA ILE A 227 9.22 -14.10 -23.43
C ILE A 227 10.69 -14.51 -23.51
#